data_AF-A0A917EXY6-F1
#
_entry.id   AF-A0A917EXY6-F1
#
_cell.length_a   1.000
_cell.length_b   1.000
_cell.length_c   1.000
_cell.angle_alpha   90.00
_cell.angle_beta   90.00
_cell.angle_gamma   90.00
#
_symmetry.space_group_name_H-M   'P 1'
#
loop_
_entity.id
_entity.type
_entity.pdbx_description
1 polymer ?
#
loop_
_entity_poly.entity_id
_entity_poly.type
_entity_poly.pdbx_seq_one_letter_code
_entity_poly.pdbx_strand_id
1 'polypeptide(L)' 'MGDLVGGLLSLVTGVSCVYMFFYTTRYQFFYGKSYEIVKDIITPLPASFNYWLLKLLYLVGGLLGTGIGVWFVFIKPLL' A
#
# COMPACT_ATOMS: atom_id res chain seq x y z
N MET A 1 -23.01 -1.97 -10.80
CA MET A 1 -22.23 -3.00 -10.07
C MET A 1 -20.73 -2.74 -10.09
N GLY A 2 -20.12 -2.35 -11.23
CA GLY A 2 -18.68 -2.10 -11.34
C GLY A 2 -18.12 -1.09 -10.32
N ASP A 3 -18.80 0.04 -10.10
CA ASP A 3 -18.36 1.08 -9.16
C ASP A 3 -18.23 0.62 -7.71
N LEU A 4 -19.17 -0.23 -7.26
CA LEU A 4 -19.22 -0.73 -5.88
C LEU A 4 -18.14 -1.79 -5.65
N VAL A 5 -17.93 -2.67 -6.64
CA VAL A 5 -16.84 -3.67 -6.62
C VAL A 5 -15.48 -2.96 -6.68
N GLY A 6 -15.32 -1.97 -7.54
CA GLY A 6 -14.10 -1.16 -7.63
C GLY A 6 -13.78 -0.40 -6.34
N GLY A 7 -14.80 0.19 -5.71
CA GLY A 7 -14.67 0.84 -4.41
C GLY A 7 -14.26 -0.13 -3.31
N LEU A 8 -14.85 -1.32 -3.26
CA LEU A 8 -14.55 -2.33 -2.25
C LEU A 8 -13.13 -2.89 -2.41
N LEU A 9 -12.70 -3.17 -3.65
CA LEU A 9 -11.33 -3.56 -3.96
C LEU A 9 -10.33 -2.45 -3.59
N SER A 10 -10.65 -1.20 -3.90
CA SER A 10 -9.83 -0.04 -3.53
C SER A 10 -9.68 0.09 -2.01
N LEU A 11 -10.77 -0.11 -1.27
CA LEU A 11 -10.78 -0.07 0.20
C LEU A 11 -9.93 -1.19 0.80
N VAL A 12 -10.13 -2.44 0.35
CA VAL A 12 -9.35 -3.60 0.80
C VAL A 12 -7.86 -3.41 0.50
N THR A 13 -7.53 -2.93 -0.70
CA THR A 13 -6.15 -2.65 -1.10
C THR A 13 -5.55 -1.52 -0.27
N GLY A 14 -6.32 -0.45 -0.02
CA GLY A 14 -5.91 0.68 0.81
C GLY A 14 -5.59 0.25 2.24
N VAL A 15 -6.49 -0.48 2.89
CA VAL A 15 -6.29 -1.01 4.24
C VAL A 15 -5.08 -1.94 4.29
N SER A 16 -4.92 -2.80 3.28
CA SER A 16 -3.76 -3.70 3.18
C SER A 16 -2.45 -2.94 3.04
N CYS A 17 -2.41 -1.85 2.27
CA CYS A 17 -1.24 -0.97 2.16
C CYS A 17 -0.90 -0.28 3.48
N VAL A 18 -1.90 0.21 4.22
CA VAL A 18 -1.69 0.80 5.55
C VAL A 18 -1.17 -0.27 6.53
N TYR A 19 -1.70 -1.49 6.48
CA TYR A 19 -1.18 -2.60 7.29
C TYR A 19 0.29 -2.90 6.93
N MET A 20 0.61 -2.99 5.63
CA MET A 20 1.97 -3.22 5.14
C MET A 20 2.94 -2.11 5.54
N PHE A 21 2.47 -0.86 5.71
CA PHE A 21 3.28 0.23 6.24
C PHE A 21 3.78 -0.03 7.68
N PHE A 22 2.92 -0.58 8.55
CA PHE A 22 3.28 -0.93 9.93
C PHE A 22 4.06 -2.24 9.99
N TYR A 23 3.72 -3.21 9.14
CA TYR A 23 4.40 -4.50 9.06
C TYR A 23 5.85 -4.37 8.55
N THR A 24 6.09 -3.49 7.57
CA THR A 24 7.41 -3.28 6.96
C THR A 24 8.34 -2.53 7.92
N THR A 25 8.94 -3.28 8.85
CA THR A 25 10.00 -2.81 9.74
C THR A 25 11.36 -2.84 9.03
N ARG A 26 12.33 -2.04 9.51
CA ARG A 26 13.71 -2.10 8.98
C ARG A 26 14.26 -3.52 9.03
N TYR A 27 14.03 -4.23 10.13
CA TYR A 27 14.51 -5.61 10.28
C TYR A 27 13.95 -6.53 9.19
N GLN A 28 12.64 -6.50 8.94
CA GLN A 28 12.04 -7.31 7.87
C GLN A 28 12.49 -6.89 6.48
N PHE A 29 12.68 -5.60 6.22
CA PHE A 29 13.13 -5.13 4.92
C PHE A 29 14.58 -5.57 4.63
N PHE A 30 15.49 -5.45 5.60
CA PHE A 30 16.90 -5.78 5.39
C PHE A 30 17.17 -7.29 5.45
N TYR A 31 16.55 -8.02 6.39
CA TYR A 31 16.85 -9.44 6.64
C TYR A 31 15.75 -10.41 6.20
N GLY A 32 14.57 -9.92 5.81
CA GLY A 32 13.48 -10.75 5.33
C GLY A 32 13.61 -11.09 3.85
N LYS A 33 13.24 -12.33 3.50
CA LYS A 33 13.18 -12.82 2.11
C LYS A 33 12.09 -12.13 1.27
N SER A 34 11.05 -11.62 1.91
CA SER A 34 9.91 -10.96 1.23
C SER A 34 10.30 -9.75 0.38
N TYR A 35 11.45 -9.13 0.67
CA TYR A 35 11.90 -7.91 0.00
C TYR A 35 13.20 -8.10 -0.79
N GLU A 36 13.74 -9.32 -0.91
CA GLU A 36 14.92 -9.58 -1.76
C GLU A 36 14.68 -9.13 -3.20
N ILE A 37 13.52 -9.51 -3.76
CA ILE A 37 13.11 -9.09 -5.11
C ILE A 37 13.04 -7.56 -5.23
N VAL A 38 12.52 -6.87 -4.21
CA VAL A 38 12.38 -5.41 -4.25
C VAL A 38 13.74 -4.71 -4.14
N LYS A 39 14.66 -5.29 -3.35
CA LYS A 39 16.03 -4.79 -3.19
C LYS A 39 16.86 -5.00 -4.46
N ASP A 40 16.70 -6.14 -5.12
CA ASP A 40 17.58 -6.55 -6.22
C ASP A 40 17.03 -6.22 -7.63
N ILE A 41 15.71 -6.25 -7.82
CA ILE A 41 15.10 -6.15 -9.17
C ILE A 41 14.57 -4.75 -9.48
N ILE A 42 13.97 -4.06 -8.49
CA ILE A 42 13.15 -2.88 -8.80
C ILE A 42 13.97 -1.59 -8.80
N THR A 43 14.99 -1.46 -7.94
CA THR A 43 15.71 -0.19 -7.76
C THR A 43 17.17 -0.41 -7.35
N PRO A 44 18.17 -0.06 -8.19
CA PRO A 44 19.60 -0.16 -7.85
C PRO A 44 20.07 0.89 -6.82
N LEU A 45 19.15 1.50 -6.08
CA LEU A 45 19.43 2.52 -5.07
C LEU A 45 19.87 1.90 -3.74
N PRO A 46 20.53 2.68 -2.86
CA PRO A 46 20.89 2.22 -1.53
C PRO A 46 19.68 1.64 -0.79
N ALA A 47 19.82 0.48 -0.17
CA ALA A 47 18.71 -0.23 0.47
C ALA A 47 17.94 0.62 1.51
N SER A 48 18.63 1.56 2.18
CA SER A 48 18.00 2.54 3.07
C SER A 48 17.02 3.47 2.35
N PHE A 49 17.35 3.92 1.13
CA PHE A 49 16.47 4.77 0.33
C PHE A 49 15.27 3.97 -0.17
N ASN A 50 15.48 2.74 -0.64
CA ASN A 50 14.40 1.84 -1.07
C ASN A 50 13.40 1.56 0.05
N TYR A 51 13.88 1.35 1.28
CA TYR A 51 13.00 1.18 2.44
C TYR A 51 12.07 2.39 2.65
N TRP A 52 12.62 3.61 2.62
CA TRP A 52 11.83 4.83 2.81
C TRP A 52 10.88 5.08 1.66
N LEU A 53 11.31 4.84 0.42
CA LEU A 53 10.47 4.96 -0.76
C LEU A 53 9.28 4.00 -0.70
N LEU A 54 9.52 2.74 -0.35
CA LEU A 54 8.47 1.72 -0.20
C LEU A 54 7.49 2.10 0.92
N LYS A 55 8.00 2.61 2.05
CA LYS A 55 7.17 3.11 3.14
C LYS A 55 6.29 4.26 2.70
N LEU A 56 6.84 5.23 1.97
CA LEU A 56 6.06 6.33 1.40
C LEU A 56 5.00 5.81 0.43
N LEU A 57 5.33 4.82 -0.41
CA LEU A 57 4.39 4.23 -1.34
C LEU A 57 3.21 3.56 -0.63
N TYR A 58 3.47 2.80 0.44
CA TYR A 58 2.43 2.19 1.26
C TYR A 58 1.56 3.22 1.98
N LEU A 59 2.16 4.30 2.48
CA LEU A 59 1.42 5.35 3.16
C LEU A 59 0.50 6.10 2.19
N VAL A 60 1.06 6.60 1.08
CA VAL A 60 0.34 7.39 0.07
C VAL A 60 -0.70 6.53 -0.65
N GLY A 61 -0.31 5.33 -1.11
CA GLY A 61 -1.22 4.39 -1.76
C GLY A 61 -2.30 3.89 -0.81
N GLY A 62 -1.96 3.67 0.47
CA GLY A 62 -2.91 3.29 1.51
C GLY A 62 -3.95 4.38 1.80
N LEU A 63 -3.50 5.63 1.97
CA LEU A 63 -4.39 6.78 2.20
C LEU A 63 -5.31 7.05 1.00
N LEU A 64 -4.77 7.03 -0.22
CA LEU A 64 -5.57 7.24 -1.43
C LEU A 64 -6.57 6.09 -1.65
N GLY A 65 -6.14 4.84 -1.51
CA GLY A 65 -7.01 3.68 -1.68
C GLY A 65 -8.12 3.60 -0.63
N THR A 66 -7.80 3.89 0.63
CA THR A 66 -8.83 3.96 1.69
C THR A 66 -9.80 5.11 1.46
N GLY A 67 -9.31 6.32 1.11
CA GLY A 67 -10.16 7.47 0.85
C GLY A 67 -11.12 7.27 -0.33
N ILE A 68 -10.61 6.80 -1.47
CA ILE A 68 -11.42 6.50 -2.65
C ILE A 68 -12.39 5.35 -2.35
N GLY A 69 -11.92 4.29 -1.70
CA GLY A 69 -12.75 3.17 -1.30
C GLY A 69 -13.92 3.60 -0.40
N VAL A 70 -13.66 4.44 0.61
CA VAL A 70 -14.71 4.95 1.50
C VAL A 70 -15.72 5.80 0.74
N TRP A 71 -15.25 6.65 -0.17
CA TRP A 71 -16.13 7.48 -0.98
C TRP A 71 -17.10 6.65 -1.84
N PHE A 72 -16.59 5.67 -2.59
CA PHE A 72 -17.41 4.87 -3.49
C PHE A 72 -18.30 3.86 -2.78
N VAL A 73 -17.89 3.37 -1.60
CA VAL A 73 -18.64 2.34 -0.85
C VAL A 73 -19.67 2.93 0.10
N PHE A 74 -19.37 4.05 0.76
CA PHE A 74 -20.23 4.59 1.82
C PHE A 74 -20.90 5.92 1.46
N ILE A 75 -20.21 6.81 0.75
CA ILE A 75 -20.71 8.17 0.49
C ILE A 75 -21.56 8.22 -0.79
N LYS A 76 -21.03 7.71 -1.89
CA LYS A 76 -21.70 7.69 -3.20
C LYS A 76 -23.07 7.00 -3.21
N PRO A 77 -23.31 5.85 -2.53
CA PRO A 77 -24.63 5.22 -2.54
C PRO A 77 -25.66 5.90 -1.62
N LEU A 78 -25.25 6.88 -0.81
CA LEU A 78 -26.12 7.61 0.10
C LEU A 78 -26.64 8.94 -0.50
N LEU A 79 -26.16 9.29 -1.69
CA LEU A 79 -26.35 10.55 -2.42
C LEU A 79 -27.12 10.28 -3.71
#